data_AF-A0AAV4C6D3-F1
#
_entry.id   AF-A0AAV4C6D3-F1
#
_cell.length_a   1.000
_cell.length_b   1.000
_cell.length_c   1.000
_cell.angle_alpha   90.00
_cell.angle_beta   90.00
_cell.angle_gamma   90.00
#
_symmetry.space_group_name_H-M   'P 1'
#
loop_
_entity.id
_entity.type
_entity.pdbx_description
1 polymer ?
#
loop_
_entity_poly.entity_id
_entity_poly.type
_entity_poly.pdbx_seq_one_letter_code
_entity_poly.pdbx_strand_id
1 'polypeptide(L)' 'MAGLLHKCTSIDPACDCVVYQSFGRNHGMFTSPDFPKPYPPNKNCILYTFIGEPDEIIELTFIEFGFKMPDPSG' A
#
# COMPACT_ATOMS: atom_id res chain seq x y z
N MET A 1 -15.33 1.61 25.74
CA MET A 1 -15.74 2.37 24.55
C MET A 1 -14.67 3.40 24.24
N ALA A 2 -13.81 3.12 23.26
CA ALA A 2 -13.00 4.09 22.50
C ALA A 2 -12.30 3.29 21.39
N GLY A 3 -13.04 2.88 20.36
CA GLY A 3 -12.43 2.37 19.14
C GLY A 3 -11.77 3.55 18.44
N LEU A 4 -10.45 3.64 18.48
CA LEU A 4 -9.74 4.64 17.68
C LEU A 4 -10.02 4.33 16.20
N LEU A 5 -10.69 5.26 15.52
CA LEU A 5 -10.70 5.28 14.07
C LEU A 5 -9.24 5.36 13.61
N HIS A 6 -8.68 4.25 13.12
CA HIS A 6 -7.48 4.27 12.29
C HIS A 6 -7.88 4.86 10.94
N LYS A 7 -8.18 6.17 10.92
CA LYS A 7 -8.15 6.93 9.68
C LYS A 7 -6.73 6.81 9.18
N CYS A 8 -6.54 6.35 7.95
CA CYS A 8 -5.33 6.68 7.23
C CYS A 8 -5.11 8.18 7.40
N THR A 9 -4.08 8.58 8.13
CA THR A 9 -3.59 9.94 8.05
C THR A 9 -2.88 10.04 6.71
N SER A 10 -3.66 10.03 5.63
CA SER A 10 -3.15 10.28 4.31
C SER A 10 -2.54 11.67 4.37
N ILE A 11 -1.22 11.76 4.22
CA ILE A 11 -0.49 13.03 4.21
C ILE A 11 -1.10 13.96 3.14
N ASP A 12 -1.69 13.37 2.10
CA ASP A 12 -2.56 14.01 1.13
C ASP A 12 -3.97 13.35 1.10
N PRO A 13 -5.05 14.10 1.40
CA PRO A 13 -6.43 13.59 1.36
C PRO A 13 -6.92 13.18 -0.05
N ALA A 14 -6.17 13.48 -1.12
CA ALA A 14 -6.45 13.05 -2.48
C ALA A 14 -5.91 11.64 -2.82
N CYS A 15 -5.12 11.02 -1.93
CA CYS A 15 -4.58 9.68 -2.14
C CYS A 15 -5.57 8.60 -1.72
N ASP A 16 -5.70 7.55 -2.55
CA ASP A 16 -6.35 6.32 -2.11
C ASP A 16 -5.48 5.67 -1.02
N CYS A 17 -6.08 5.22 0.08
CA CYS A 17 -5.33 4.58 1.16
C CYS A 17 -5.73 3.11 1.34
N VAL A 18 -4.72 2.25 1.46
CA VAL A 18 -4.89 0.82 1.71
C VAL A 18 -4.11 0.46 2.98
N VAL A 19 -4.83 -0.09 3.97
CA VAL A 19 -4.25 -0.48 5.26
C VAL A 19 -4.21 -1.99 5.39
N TYR A 20 -3.04 -2.50 5.76
CA TYR A 20 -2.82 -3.88 6.17
C TYR A 20 -2.45 -3.88 7.65
N GLN A 21 -3.25 -4.55 8.47
CA GLN A 21 -3.03 -4.67 9.91
C GLN A 21 -2.84 -6.14 10.28
N SER A 22 -1.91 -6.42 11.19
CA SER A 22 -1.60 -7.80 11.61
C SER A 22 -2.60 -8.40 12.59
N PHE A 23 -3.49 -7.59 13.18
CA PHE A 23 -4.49 -8.04 14.14
C PHE A 23 -5.43 -9.11 13.53
N GLY A 24 -5.34 -10.34 14.06
CA GLY A 24 -6.08 -11.51 13.58
C GLY A 24 -5.45 -12.23 12.38
N ARG A 25 -4.51 -11.60 11.67
CA ARG A 25 -3.73 -12.24 10.60
C ARG A 25 -2.39 -11.53 10.39
N ASN A 26 -1.30 -12.16 10.79
CA ASN A 26 0.06 -11.60 10.75
C ASN A 26 0.78 -11.73 9.39
N HIS A 27 0.08 -12.14 8.33
CA HIS A 27 0.66 -12.28 7.00
C HIS A 27 -0.37 -11.98 5.92
N GLY A 28 0.09 -11.56 4.74
CA GLY A 28 -0.77 -11.25 3.63
C GLY A 28 0.00 -11.07 2.33
N MET A 29 -0.74 -10.74 1.28
CA MET A 29 -0.19 -10.38 -0.02
C MET A 29 -0.76 -9.02 -0.41
N PHE A 30 0.08 -8.16 -0.93
CA PHE A 30 -0.32 -6.88 -1.51
C PHE A 30 0.12 -6.85 -2.97
N THR A 31 -0.65 -6.13 -3.78
CA THR A 31 -0.34 -5.94 -5.19
C THR A 31 -0.57 -4.49 -5.58
N SER A 32 0.04 -4.07 -6.68
CA SER A 32 -0.45 -2.89 -7.40
C SER A 32 -1.93 -3.06 -7.77
N PRO A 33 -2.68 -1.97 -7.94
CA PRO A 33 -3.96 -1.99 -8.64
C PRO A 33 -3.82 -2.69 -9.98
N ASP A 34 -4.81 -3.51 -10.30
CA ASP A 34 -4.94 -4.25 -11.54
C ASP A 34 -3.85 -5.29 -11.84
N PHE A 35 -2.89 -5.53 -10.94
CA PHE A 35 -1.95 -6.65 -11.07
C PHE A 35 -2.70 -7.96 -11.43
N PRO A 36 -2.26 -8.73 -12.44
CA PRO A 36 -0.96 -8.67 -13.13
C PRO A 36 -0.89 -7.70 -14.33
N LYS A 37 -1.91 -6.88 -14.56
CA LYS A 37 -1.89 -5.86 -15.61
C LYS A 37 -1.02 -4.67 -15.20
N PRO A 38 -0.54 -3.86 -16.17
CA PRO A 38 0.20 -2.64 -15.86
C PRO A 38 -0.61 -1.68 -15.00
N TYR A 39 0.09 -0.99 -14.10
CA TYR A 39 -0.49 0.04 -13.23
C TYR A 39 -1.24 1.10 -14.06
N PRO A 40 -2.48 1.48 -13.70
CA PRO A 40 -3.27 2.42 -14.48
C PRO A 40 -2.59 3.77 -14.67
N PRO A 41 -2.68 4.38 -15.87
CA PRO A 41 -2.29 5.78 -16.02
C PRO A 41 -3.17 6.66 -15.13
N ASN A 42 -2.61 7.76 -14.61
CA ASN A 42 -3.30 8.76 -13.78
C ASN A 42 -3.70 8.31 -12.35
N LYS A 43 -3.29 7.13 -11.88
CA LYS A 43 -3.37 6.76 -10.45
C LYS A 43 -2.17 7.34 -9.69
N ASN A 44 -2.21 8.65 -9.48
CA ASN A 44 -1.02 9.41 -9.05
C ASN A 44 -0.66 9.22 -7.57
N CYS A 45 -1.58 8.73 -6.73
CA CYS A 45 -1.26 8.52 -5.32
C CYS A 45 -2.08 7.38 -4.69
N ILE A 46 -1.36 6.33 -4.26
CA ILE A 46 -1.87 5.28 -3.39
C ILE A 46 -0.92 5.15 -2.21
N LEU A 47 -1.46 5.24 -1.00
CA LEU A 47 -0.71 5.07 0.24
C LEU A 47 -0.97 3.69 0.82
N TYR A 48 0.03 2.81 0.72
CA TYR A 48 0.04 1.52 1.40
C TYR A 48 0.59 1.70 2.82
N THR A 49 -0.21 1.36 3.83
CA THR A 49 0.19 1.41 5.24
C THR A 49 0.13 0.02 5.85
N PHE A 50 1.25 -0.44 6.39
CA PHE A 50 1.36 -1.72 7.09
C PHE A 50 1.51 -1.45 8.59
N ILE A 51 0.68 -2.07 9.41
CA ILE A 51 0.63 -1.86 10.87
C ILE A 51 0.81 -3.21 11.56
N GLY A 52 1.94 -3.37 12.25
CA GLY A 52 2.20 -4.49 13.15
C GLY A 52 1.77 -4.18 14.58
N GLU A 53 1.63 -5.21 15.41
CA GLU A 53 1.52 -5.06 16.86
C GLU A 53 2.87 -4.60 17.46
N PRO A 54 2.91 -4.09 18.70
CA PRO A 54 4.12 -3.47 19.28
C PRO A 54 5.38 -4.33 19.25
N ASP A 55 5.24 -5.65 19.30
CA ASP A 55 6.35 -6.61 19.33
C ASP A 55 6.60 -7.29 17.97
N GLU A 56 6.00 -6.76 16.88
CA GLU A 56 6.13 -7.31 15.54
C GLU A 56 7.06 -6.47 14.65
N ILE A 57 7.76 -7.17 13.74
CA ILE A 57 8.52 -6.57 12.66
C ILE A 57 7.78 -6.83 11.35
N ILE A 58 7.55 -5.79 10.57
CA ILE A 58 6.94 -5.89 9.24
C ILE A 58 8.04 -6.26 8.25
N GLU A 59 7.91 -7.44 7.63
CA GLU A 59 8.75 -7.88 6.53
C GLU A 59 7.99 -7.77 5.20
N LEU A 60 8.59 -7.10 4.21
CA LEU A 60 8.03 -6.97 2.87
C LEU A 60 8.94 -7.67 1.86
N THR A 61 8.36 -8.61 1.12
CA THR A 61 9.03 -9.32 0.04
C THR A 61 8.32 -9.06 -1.27
N PHE A 62 9.04 -8.44 -2.22
CA PHE A 62 8.54 -8.22 -3.57
C PHE A 62 8.82 -9.45 -4.43
N ILE A 63 7.76 -10.12 -4.87
CA ILE A 63 7.84 -11.29 -5.76
C ILE A 63 8.04 -10.83 -7.21
N GLU A 64 7.36 -9.75 -7.59
CA GLU A 64 7.45 -9.12 -8.90
C GLU A 64 7.46 -7.59 -8.73
N PHE A 65 8.33 -6.92 -9.49
CA PHE A 65 8.52 -5.48 -9.39
C PHE A 65 8.81 -4.91 -10.79
N GLY A 66 7.97 -3.97 -11.24
CA GLY A 66 8.09 -3.36 -12.56
C GLY A 66 7.70 -1.89 -12.54
N PHE A 67 8.50 -1.05 -13.21
CA PHE A 67 8.26 0.38 -13.38
C PHE A 67 8.21 0.73 -14.86
N LYS A 68 7.35 1.68 -15.22
CA LYS A 68 7.50 2.36 -16.51
C LYS A 68 8.75 3.23 -16.43
N MET A 69 9.70 3.00 -17.32
CA MET A 69 10.77 3.96 -17.54
C MET A 69 10.16 5.28 -18.03
N PRO A 70 10.68 6.44 -17.61
CA PRO A 70 10.32 7.71 -18.22
C PRO A 70 10.56 7.63 -19.73
N ASP A 71 9.64 8.13 -20.55
CA ASP A 71 9.89 8.23 -21.99
C ASP A 71 11.11 9.16 -22.19
N PRO A 72 12.19 8.70 -22.84
CA PRO A 72 13.34 9.55 -23.13
C PRO A 72 12.99 10.73 -24.06
N SER A 73 11.80 10.73 -24.67
CA SER A 73 11.31 11.72 -25.63
C SER A 73 10.49 12.86 -25.02
N GLY A 74 10.06 12.74 -23.75
CA GLY A 74 9.19 13.70 -23.05
C GLY A 74 7.72 13.33 -23.08
#